data_AF-A0AB36R3R6-F1
#
_entry.id   AF-A0AB36R3R6-F1
#
_cell.length_a   1.000
_cell.length_b   1.000
_cell.length_c   1.000
_cell.angle_alpha   90.00
_cell.angle_beta   90.00
_cell.angle_gamma   90.00
#
_symmetry.space_group_name_H-M   'P 1'
#
loop_
_entity.id
_entity.type
_entity.pdbx_description
1 polymer ?
#
loop_
_entity_poly.entity_id
_entity_poly.type
_entity_poly.pdbx_seq_one_letter_code
_entity_poly.pdbx_strand_id
1 'polypeptide(L)'
;MRAVKWRLWHGRVDRAITDLEQLLERVKASQADRWSLHGAHMLMQVRTADLNGELRNRLRAPYRQPEPNVPPFKPKPPLLSAA
;
A
#
# COMPACT_ATOMS: atom_id res chain seq x y z
N MET A 1 -20.59 -9.31 3.86
CA MET A 1 -21.36 -10.50 3.44
C MET A 1 -22.80 -10.60 3.99
N ARG A 2 -23.09 -10.32 5.27
CA ARG A 2 -24.43 -10.58 5.88
C ARG A 2 -25.61 -9.84 5.21
N ALA A 3 -25.41 -8.60 4.75
CA ALA A 3 -26.47 -7.78 4.14
C ALA A 3 -26.88 -8.20 2.72
N VAL A 4 -25.99 -8.87 1.99
CA VAL A 4 -26.24 -9.31 0.60
C VAL A 4 -27.17 -10.52 0.59
N LYS A 5 -26.93 -11.48 1.49
CA LYS A 5 -27.79 -12.66 1.69
C LYS A 5 -29.22 -12.26 2.12
N TRP A 6 -29.35 -11.24 2.97
CA TRP A 6 -30.65 -10.72 3.43
C TRP A 6 -31.45 -10.04 2.30
N ARG A 7 -30.76 -9.37 1.37
CA ARG A 7 -31.41 -8.73 0.21
C ARG A 7 -31.89 -9.73 -0.83
N LEU A 8 -31.16 -10.83 -1.02
CA LEU A 8 -31.55 -11.96 -1.87
C LEU A 8 -32.85 -12.63 -1.40
N TRP A 9 -33.05 -12.77 -0.09
CA TRP A 9 -34.25 -13.41 0.48
C TRP A 9 -35.52 -12.56 0.39
N HIS A 10 -35.40 -11.25 0.14
CA HIS A 10 -36.51 -10.30 0.00
C HIS A 10 -36.82 -9.94 -1.48
N GLY A 11 -36.31 -10.70 -2.46
CA GLY A 11 -36.57 -10.44 -3.89
C GLY A 11 -35.87 -9.19 -4.45
N ARG A 12 -34.95 -8.57 -3.70
CA ARG A 12 -34.19 -7.39 -4.13
C ARG A 12 -32.86 -7.79 -4.79
N VAL A 13 -32.96 -8.68 -5.78
CA VAL A 13 -31.81 -9.24 -6.53
C VAL A 13 -31.02 -8.13 -7.22
N ASP A 14 -31.72 -7.19 -7.83
CA ASP A 14 -31.13 -6.05 -8.54
C ASP A 14 -30.23 -5.19 -7.62
N ARG A 15 -30.74 -4.82 -6.44
CA ARG A 15 -29.99 -4.11 -5.40
C ARG A 15 -28.83 -4.91 -4.80
N ALA A 16 -28.85 -6.24 -4.87
CA ALA A 16 -27.74 -7.07 -4.40
C ALA A 16 -26.62 -7.11 -5.44
N ILE A 17 -26.96 -7.17 -6.72
CA ILE A 17 -26.01 -7.11 -7.84
C ILE A 17 -25.30 -5.75 -7.84
N THR A 18 -26.03 -4.64 -7.78
CA THR A 18 -25.43 -3.29 -7.73
C THR A 18 -24.47 -3.11 -6.56
N ASP A 19 -24.78 -3.68 -5.39
CA ASP A 19 -23.92 -3.60 -4.19
C ASP A 19 -22.61 -4.37 -4.39
N LEU A 20 -22.70 -5.54 -5.03
CA LEU A 20 -21.54 -6.36 -5.36
C LEU A 20 -20.65 -5.69 -6.42
N GLU A 21 -21.25 -5.11 -7.45
CA GLU A 21 -20.51 -4.34 -8.46
C GLU A 21 -19.79 -3.15 -7.83
N GLN A 22 -20.49 -2.39 -6.97
CA GLN A 22 -19.87 -1.26 -6.27
C GLN A 22 -18.76 -1.67 -5.31
N LEU A 23 -18.90 -2.80 -4.62
CA LEU A 23 -17.81 -3.36 -3.80
C LEU A 23 -16.60 -3.76 -4.64
N LEU A 24 -16.85 -4.38 -5.81
CA LEU A 24 -15.77 -4.77 -6.71
C LEU A 24 -15.00 -3.56 -7.23
N GLU A 25 -15.70 -2.50 -7.64
CA GLU A 25 -15.08 -1.26 -8.10
C GLU A 25 -14.24 -0.57 -7.01
N ARG A 26 -14.74 -0.55 -5.77
CA ARG A 26 -13.98 0.00 -4.63
C ARG A 26 -12.70 -0.79 -4.35
N VAL A 27 -12.76 -2.12 -4.40
CA VAL A 27 -11.59 -2.97 -4.21
C VAL A 27 -10.58 -2.77 -5.34
N LYS A 28 -11.03 -2.67 -6.60
CA LYS A 28 -10.14 -2.35 -7.74
C LYS A 28 -9.48 -0.99 -7.59
N ALA A 29 -10.23 0.05 -7.21
CA ALA A 29 -9.68 1.39 -6.99
C ALA A 29 -8.62 1.40 -5.88
N SER A 30 -8.86 0.71 -4.76
CA SER A 30 -7.85 0.56 -3.70
C SER A 30 -6.61 -0.24 -4.12
N GLN A 31 -6.76 -1.22 -5.04
CA GLN A 31 -5.63 -1.94 -5.60
C GLN A 31 -4.85 -1.13 -6.65
N ALA A 32 -5.52 -0.25 -7.40
CA ALA A 32 -4.85 0.68 -8.30
C ALA A 32 -4.00 1.68 -7.51
N ASP A 33 -4.50 2.16 -6.37
CA ASP A 33 -3.74 3.06 -5.51
C ASP A 33 -2.48 2.41 -4.90
N ARG A 34 -2.48 1.07 -4.75
CA ARG A 34 -1.30 0.30 -4.34
C ARG A 34 -0.13 0.44 -5.31
N TRP A 35 -0.40 0.72 -6.59
CA TRP A 35 0.60 1.02 -7.62
C TRP A 35 0.61 2.50 -8.04
N SER A 36 0.03 3.38 -7.23
CA SER A 36 0.12 4.83 -7.43
C SER A 36 1.58 5.28 -7.51
N LEU A 37 1.81 6.43 -8.15
CA LEU A 37 3.12 7.10 -8.21
C LEU A 37 3.80 7.17 -6.84
N HIS A 38 3.02 7.37 -5.77
CA HIS A 38 3.50 7.36 -4.40
C HIS A 38 4.01 5.98 -3.94
N GLY A 39 3.31 4.89 -4.28
CA GLY A 39 3.75 3.52 -4.02
C GLY A 39 4.98 3.14 -4.84
N ALA A 40 5.03 3.51 -6.12
CA ALA A 40 6.20 3.33 -6.97
C ALA A 40 7.43 4.11 -6.43
N HIS A 41 7.22 5.34 -5.97
CA HIS A 41 8.24 6.15 -5.33
C HIS A 41 8.75 5.50 -4.04
N MET A 42 7.87 4.96 -3.18
CA MET A 42 8.30 4.19 -1.99
C MET A 42 9.11 2.95 -2.37
N LEU A 43 8.69 2.19 -3.38
CA LEU A 43 9.45 1.03 -3.85
C LEU A 43 10.85 1.45 -4.35
N MET A 44 10.94 2.55 -5.10
CA MET A 44 12.21 3.12 -5.52
C MET A 44 13.08 3.55 -4.34
N GLN A 45 12.51 4.19 -3.32
CA GLN A 45 13.23 4.56 -2.10
C GLN A 45 13.80 3.34 -1.36
N VAL A 46 13.02 2.25 -1.22
CA VAL A 46 13.48 1.00 -0.60
C VAL A 46 14.58 0.36 -1.43
N ARG A 47 14.46 0.35 -2.76
CA ARG A 47 15.52 -0.15 -3.66
C ARG A 47 16.81 0.64 -3.52
N THR A 48 16.75 1.96 -3.43
CA THR A 48 17.93 2.81 -3.19
C THR A 48 18.53 2.55 -1.80
N ALA A 49 17.70 2.34 -0.78
CA ALA A 49 18.16 2.01 0.57
C ALA A 49 18.89 0.66 0.65
N ASP A 50 18.42 -0.32 -0.13
CA ASP A 50 19.04 -1.64 -0.26
C ASP A 50 20.40 -1.55 -0.96
N LEU A 51 20.47 -0.83 -2.10
CA LEU A 51 21.71 -0.57 -2.82
C LEU A 51 22.74 0.20 -1.97
N ASN A 52 22.28 1.13 -1.14
CA ASN A 52 23.14 1.86 -0.20
C ASN A 52 23.52 1.06 1.05
N GLY A 53 23.02 -0.17 1.22
CA GLY A 53 23.27 -1.00 2.40
C GLY A 53 22.61 -0.51 3.70
N GLU A 54 21.77 0.53 3.62
CA GLU A 54 21.10 1.14 4.77
C GLU A 54 19.94 0.27 5.27
N LEU A 55 19.24 -0.40 4.35
CA LEU A 55 18.06 -1.20 4.66
C LEU A 55 18.38 -2.35 5.62
N ARG A 56 19.49 -3.06 5.40
CA ARG A 56 19.94 -4.18 6.23
C ARG A 56 20.27 -3.75 7.67
N ASN A 57 20.88 -2.58 7.83
CA ASN A 57 21.21 -2.03 9.15
C ASN A 57 19.95 -1.65 9.94
N ARG A 58 18.92 -1.12 9.27
CA ARG A 58 17.64 -0.75 9.89
C ARG A 58 16.79 -1.96 10.26
N LEU A 59 16.73 -2.98 9.39
CA LEU A 59 15.99 -4.22 9.67
C LEU A 59 16.61 -5.03 10.83
N ARG A 60 17.91 -4.83 11.09
CA ARG A 60 18.61 -5.42 12.23
C ARG A 60 18.35 -4.67 13.54
N ALA A 61 17.84 -3.44 13.48
CA ALA A 61 17.41 -2.72 14.67
C ALA A 61 16.11 -3.35 15.22
N PRO A 62 15.91 -3.38 16.55
CA PRO A 62 14.64 -3.78 17.13
C PRO A 62 13.50 -2.97 16.51
N TYR A 63 12.36 -3.63 16.23
CA TYR A 63 11.19 -2.96 15.70
C TYR A 63 10.78 -1.80 16.63
N ARG A 64 11.04 -0.57 16.19
CA ARG A 64 10.64 0.65 16.90
C ARG A 64 9.34 1.10 16.25
N GLN A 65 8.26 1.17 17.03
CA GLN A 65 6.98 1.67 16.51
C GLN A 65 7.19 3.01 15.81
N PRO A 66 6.59 3.22 14.62
CA PRO A 66 6.73 4.48 13.91
C PRO A 66 6.11 5.59 14.77
N GLU A 67 6.96 6.38 15.41
CA GLU A 67 6.48 7.53 16.18
C GLU A 67 5.80 8.51 15.20
N PRO A 68 4.66 9.11 15.54
CA PRO A 68 3.86 9.93 14.64
C PRO A 68 4.59 11.15 14.06
N ASN A 69 5.77 11.50 14.57
CA ASN A 69 6.60 12.61 14.11
C ASN A 69 7.93 12.18 13.44
N VAL A 70 8.06 10.93 12.98
CA VAL A 70 9.26 10.57 12.20
C VAL A 70 9.19 11.20 10.82
N PRO A 71 10.21 11.99 10.41
CA PRO A 71 10.23 12.52 9.06
C PRO A 71 10.24 11.36 8.04
N PRO A 72 9.59 11.55 6.88
CA PRO A 72 9.52 10.53 5.84
C PRO A 72 10.91 10.02 5.47
N PHE A 73 10.99 8.76 5.10
CA PHE A 73 12.26 8.12 4.73
C PHE A 73 12.96 8.91 3.62
N LYS A 74 14.18 9.38 3.92
CA LYS A 74 15.06 10.05 2.96
C LYS A 74 16.27 9.13 2.75
N PRO A 75 16.34 8.36 1.65
CA PRO A 75 17.51 7.55 1.38
C PRO A 75 18.73 8.48 1.27
N LYS A 76 19.86 8.05 1.82
CA LYS A 76 21.12 8.78 1.63
C LYS A 76 21.42 8.85 0.12
N PRO A 77 21.77 10.03 -0.45
CA PRO A 77 22.14 10.09 -1.86
C PRO A 77 23.32 9.14 -2.10
N PRO A 78 23.29 8.33 -3.18
CA PRO A 78 24.39 7.42 -3.48
C PRO A 78 25.65 8.26 -3.67
N LEU A 79 26.72 7.88 -2.97
CA LEU A 79 28.04 8.44 -3.23
C LEU A 79 28.48 7.90 -4.59
N LEU A 80 28.13 8.63 -5.64
CA LEU A 80 28.68 8.41 -6.97
C LEU A 80 30.18 8.71 -6.86
N SER A 81 30.97 7.69 -6.53
CA SER A 81 32.40 7.73 -6.80
C SER A 81 32.49 7.67 -8.32
N ALA A 82 32.58 8.85 -8.94
CA ALA A 82 32.92 8.97 -10.35
C ALA A 82 34.22 8.19 -10.57
N ALA A 83 34.13 7.15 -11.39
CA ALA A 83 35.27 6.40 -11.93
C ALA A 83 35.61 6.96 -13.31
#